data_AF-A0A1G8HBL8-F1
#
_entry.id   AF-A0A1G8HBL8-F1
#
_cell.length_a   1.000
_cell.length_b   1.000
_cell.length_c   1.000
_cell.angle_alpha   90.00
_cell.angle_beta   90.00
_cell.angle_gamma   90.00
#
_symmetry.space_group_name_H-M   'P 1'
#
loop_
_entity.id
_entity.type
_entity.pdbx_description
1 polymer ?
#
loop_
_entity_poly.entity_id
_entity_poly.type
_entity_poly.pdbx_seq_one_letter_code
_entity_poly.pdbx_strand_id
1 'polypeptide(L)'
;DIVKLEPVVLDKGNLIDAMMASMSVPGALPPYHLNGRLLVDGGVINNMPVDIARKMGADVVIAVDISTDYKTEDDFKTLFTVGEQLSNYLVRRSTKEQADTLTDSDYLIRPEVGDMETTEFQKMPEAYVKGYGAVMAMKKQLAKLALSQADYQRYVDHKEEVRKSLHYGSQTKVDKVVINNKTHYSDRILQNKLNLEAGKTYDSEDLEQRVQDLYALDRFELINYRYQDIDGEDTLIVDVNEKSWGPNYLNFRFFLEDDFDTESQYSLGMTLNFTDLNQHGAELRTNLEMGTDKLLEAQLYSPFFSHEEAFTTFGVSYSDEQRSAPVDGYGDTNLHAIDNFLPVNYKRWRAEIAMGYQPSLWRELKIGARYTNGIGNFSTLPAYGEINFHSIGAFINYRIDSLDNYSLPTHGAYLNLEYVASHDKINDEQLQLDIVSGSDTSHEFQAKFIGAVTSERHTLMANTDIELVSNKNQTVPIDPKEIGGFLNLSGVPRNSLVGQNKAFTSLVYRYRWFDNDFGLFTSPFYLGASLEYGGVWSDQDLHLDELPLYVAGSVFTGIDSPLGPIMLSYGHTEQGYNSVYLILGTTFK
;
A
#
# COMPACT_ATOMS: atom_id res chain seq x y z
N ASP A 1 -15.84 0.96 28.96
CA ASP A 1 -15.32 2.34 28.79
C ASP A 1 -13.91 2.36 29.33
N ILE A 2 -12.92 2.49 28.46
CA ILE A 2 -11.50 2.36 28.82
C ILE A 2 -11.00 3.55 29.65
N VAL A 3 -11.65 4.70 29.57
CA VAL A 3 -11.26 5.91 30.33
C VAL A 3 -11.85 5.86 31.73
N LYS A 4 -13.12 5.49 31.85
CA LYS A 4 -13.80 5.39 33.16
C LYS A 4 -13.57 4.07 33.87
N LEU A 5 -13.03 3.06 33.16
CA LEU A 5 -12.85 1.69 33.64
C LEU A 5 -14.17 1.05 34.09
N GLU A 6 -15.25 1.34 33.36
CA GLU A 6 -16.61 0.86 33.65
C GLU A 6 -17.09 -0.10 32.56
N PRO A 7 -17.79 -1.21 32.92
CA PRO A 7 -18.48 -2.03 31.94
C PRO A 7 -19.66 -1.27 31.34
N VAL A 8 -19.89 -1.46 30.04
CA VAL A 8 -21.02 -0.85 29.32
C VAL A 8 -21.75 -1.95 28.58
N VAL A 9 -23.02 -2.15 28.91
CA VAL A 9 -23.90 -3.10 28.22
C VAL A 9 -24.61 -2.34 27.10
N LEU A 10 -24.46 -2.82 25.87
CA LEU A 10 -25.07 -2.25 24.67
C LEU A 10 -26.31 -3.09 24.31
N ASP A 11 -27.46 -2.72 24.88
CA ASP A 11 -28.73 -3.45 24.73
C ASP A 11 -29.68 -2.85 23.70
N LYS A 12 -29.32 -1.69 23.14
CA LYS A 12 -30.12 -0.93 22.16
C LYS A 12 -29.23 -0.04 21.30
N GLY A 13 -29.79 0.42 20.18
CA GLY A 13 -29.11 1.28 19.22
C GLY A 13 -28.75 0.54 17.95
N ASN A 14 -27.78 1.05 17.21
CA ASN A 14 -27.31 0.43 15.98
C ASN A 14 -26.47 -0.81 16.31
N LEU A 15 -26.80 -1.95 15.69
CA LEU A 15 -26.07 -3.20 15.85
C LEU A 15 -24.60 -3.06 15.44
N ILE A 16 -24.30 -2.29 14.39
CA ILE A 16 -22.93 -2.07 13.90
C ILE A 16 -22.10 -1.37 14.98
N ASP A 17 -22.64 -0.33 15.62
CA ASP A 17 -21.97 0.37 16.72
C ASP A 17 -21.69 -0.57 17.89
N ALA A 18 -22.66 -1.43 18.23
CA ALA A 18 -22.50 -2.41 19.29
C ALA A 18 -21.43 -3.46 18.96
N MET A 19 -21.41 -3.97 17.73
CA MET A 19 -20.41 -4.91 17.26
C MET A 19 -19.02 -4.30 17.23
N MET A 20 -18.85 -3.12 16.63
CA MET A 20 -17.56 -2.41 16.56
C MET A 20 -17.02 -2.13 17.96
N ALA A 21 -17.84 -1.58 18.86
CA ALA A 21 -17.44 -1.35 20.24
C ALA A 21 -17.06 -2.62 20.98
N SER A 22 -17.82 -3.71 20.78
CA SER A 22 -17.58 -4.99 21.44
C SER A 22 -16.39 -5.75 20.88
N MET A 23 -15.98 -5.49 19.64
CA MET A 23 -14.87 -6.19 18.96
C MET A 23 -13.57 -5.38 18.95
N SER A 24 -13.54 -4.15 19.49
CA SER A 24 -12.34 -3.31 19.61
C SER A 24 -11.36 -3.86 20.66
N VAL A 25 -10.73 -5.00 20.36
CA VAL A 25 -9.76 -5.67 21.23
C VAL A 25 -8.53 -4.78 21.45
N PRO A 26 -8.19 -4.44 22.72
CA PRO A 26 -7.02 -3.61 23.01
C PRO A 26 -5.73 -4.16 22.39
N GLY A 27 -4.99 -3.29 21.71
CA GLY A 27 -3.73 -3.64 21.04
C GLY A 27 -3.89 -4.18 19.61
N ALA A 28 -5.06 -4.70 19.25
CA ALA A 28 -5.35 -5.16 17.89
C ALA A 28 -6.19 -4.15 17.09
N LEU A 29 -7.17 -3.51 17.74
CA LEU A 29 -8.05 -2.51 17.13
C LEU A 29 -8.12 -1.24 17.97
N PRO A 30 -8.31 -0.06 17.33
CA PRO A 30 -8.50 1.18 18.07
C PRO A 30 -9.78 1.12 18.92
N PRO A 31 -9.81 1.79 20.08
CA PRO A 31 -11.04 1.97 20.84
C PRO A 31 -12.14 2.67 20.03
N TYR A 32 -13.40 2.27 20.24
CA TYR A 32 -14.56 2.80 19.53
C TYR A 32 -15.26 3.92 20.31
N HIS A 33 -15.42 5.09 19.69
CA HIS A 33 -16.16 6.19 20.30
C HIS A 33 -17.68 6.00 20.10
N LEU A 34 -18.43 5.84 21.20
CA LEU A 34 -19.88 5.70 21.17
C LEU A 34 -20.53 6.47 22.33
N ASN A 35 -21.47 7.36 22.00
CA ASN A 35 -22.25 8.13 22.99
C ASN A 35 -21.40 8.85 24.06
N GLY A 36 -20.29 9.48 23.63
CA GLY A 36 -19.37 10.20 24.52
C GLY A 36 -18.49 9.29 25.40
N ARG A 37 -18.44 7.98 25.11
CA ARG A 37 -17.58 7.00 25.77
C ARG A 37 -16.56 6.46 24.80
N LEU A 38 -15.41 6.06 25.31
CA LEU A 38 -14.39 5.34 24.56
C LEU A 38 -14.44 3.87 24.96
N LEU A 39 -14.97 3.04 24.07
CA LEU A 39 -15.26 1.63 24.32
C LEU A 39 -14.17 0.74 23.73
N VAL A 40 -13.92 -0.36 24.41
CA VAL A 40 -13.05 -1.45 23.96
C VAL A 40 -13.77 -2.75 24.24
N ASP A 41 -13.27 -3.84 23.68
CA ASP A 41 -13.78 -5.18 23.90
C ASP A 41 -13.98 -5.48 25.40
N GLY A 42 -15.16 -5.99 25.72
CA GLY A 42 -15.58 -6.28 27.09
C GLY A 42 -15.00 -7.58 27.67
N GLY A 43 -14.35 -8.41 26.87
CA GLY A 43 -13.83 -9.73 27.25
C GLY A 43 -12.84 -9.67 28.41
N VAL A 44 -12.04 -8.60 28.50
CA VAL A 44 -11.13 -8.37 29.64
C VAL A 44 -11.86 -8.19 30.98
N ILE A 45 -13.16 -7.87 30.97
CA ILE A 45 -13.99 -7.66 32.17
C ILE A 45 -15.06 -8.74 32.32
N ASN A 46 -15.73 -9.15 31.24
CA ASN A 46 -16.86 -10.08 31.29
C ASN A 46 -17.02 -10.85 29.97
N ASN A 47 -16.11 -11.79 29.69
CA ASN A 47 -16.10 -12.58 28.45
C ASN A 47 -17.24 -13.61 28.34
N MET A 48 -17.81 -14.02 29.48
CA MET A 48 -18.91 -15.00 29.54
C MET A 48 -20.02 -14.46 30.45
N PRO A 49 -20.84 -13.51 29.97
CA PRO A 49 -21.71 -12.69 30.82
C PRO A 49 -23.00 -13.40 31.26
N VAL A 50 -22.87 -14.42 32.13
CA VAL A 50 -23.99 -15.17 32.73
C VAL A 50 -24.94 -14.25 33.48
N ASP A 51 -24.40 -13.27 34.21
CA ASP A 51 -25.19 -12.29 34.95
C ASP A 51 -26.09 -11.43 34.04
N ILE A 52 -25.59 -11.05 32.86
CA ILE A 52 -26.35 -10.28 31.87
C ILE A 52 -27.43 -11.15 31.24
N ALA A 53 -27.11 -12.38 30.84
CA ALA A 53 -28.09 -13.32 30.29
C ALA A 53 -29.27 -13.54 31.27
N ARG A 54 -28.96 -13.68 32.57
CA ARG A 54 -29.99 -13.77 33.62
C ARG A 54 -30.83 -12.50 33.73
N LYS A 55 -30.20 -11.31 33.74
CA LYS A 55 -30.90 -10.01 33.77
C LYS A 55 -31.82 -9.81 32.57
N MET A 56 -31.49 -10.39 31.42
CA MET A 56 -32.34 -10.40 30.22
C MET A 56 -33.55 -11.34 30.33
N GLY A 57 -33.64 -12.14 31.41
CA GLY A 57 -34.77 -13.02 31.69
C GLY A 57 -34.54 -14.48 31.29
N ALA A 58 -33.30 -14.92 31.09
CA ALA A 58 -33.03 -16.33 30.81
C ALA A 58 -33.38 -17.23 32.03
N ASP A 59 -34.30 -18.18 31.81
CA ASP A 59 -34.63 -19.21 32.81
C ASP A 59 -33.50 -20.23 33.00
N VAL A 60 -32.82 -20.56 31.90
CA VAL A 60 -31.69 -21.51 31.83
C VAL A 60 -30.57 -20.87 31.01
N VAL A 61 -29.35 -20.90 31.53
CA VAL A 61 -28.15 -20.44 30.85
C VAL A 61 -27.31 -21.65 30.40
N ILE A 62 -26.95 -21.68 29.12
CA ILE A 62 -25.94 -22.61 28.59
C ILE A 62 -24.70 -21.77 28.31
N ALA A 63 -23.75 -21.81 29.24
CA ALA A 63 -22.51 -21.04 29.20
C ALA A 63 -21.41 -21.86 28.53
N VAL A 64 -20.63 -21.23 27.64
CA VAL A 64 -19.53 -21.88 26.93
C VAL A 64 -18.23 -21.16 27.28
N ASP A 65 -17.36 -21.84 28.01
CA ASP A 65 -16.02 -21.35 28.37
C ASP A 65 -15.01 -21.82 27.32
N ILE A 66 -14.49 -20.87 26.54
CA ILE A 66 -13.47 -21.07 25.51
C ILE A 66 -12.08 -20.59 25.93
N SER A 67 -11.84 -20.46 27.23
CA SER A 67 -10.54 -20.04 27.75
C SER A 67 -9.41 -21.00 27.37
N THR A 68 -8.30 -20.43 26.91
CA THR A 68 -7.08 -21.17 26.56
C THR A 68 -6.24 -21.49 27.79
N ASP A 69 -5.29 -22.41 27.61
CA ASP A 69 -4.30 -22.70 28.64
C ASP A 69 -3.31 -21.54 28.83
N TYR A 70 -2.69 -21.51 30.00
CA TYR A 70 -1.67 -20.51 30.30
C TYR A 70 -0.37 -20.88 29.59
N LYS A 71 0.34 -19.85 29.10
CA LYS A 71 1.67 -20.02 28.54
C LYS A 71 2.64 -20.55 29.62
N THR A 72 3.60 -21.35 29.18
CA THR A 72 4.65 -21.97 30.02
C THR A 72 5.89 -21.08 30.08
N GLU A 73 6.87 -21.43 30.93
CA GLU A 73 8.11 -20.65 31.09
C GLU A 73 8.85 -20.44 29.75
N ASP A 74 8.88 -21.48 28.91
CA ASP A 74 9.56 -21.48 27.61
C ASP A 74 8.92 -20.52 26.58
N ASP A 75 7.70 -20.07 26.82
CA ASP A 75 6.93 -19.20 25.92
C ASP A 75 7.21 -17.71 26.16
N PHE A 76 7.78 -17.32 27.32
CA PHE A 76 8.03 -15.92 27.67
C PHE A 76 9.30 -15.37 27.00
N LYS A 77 9.21 -15.09 25.71
CA LYS A 77 10.34 -14.60 24.90
C LYS A 77 10.33 -13.09 24.67
N THR A 78 9.18 -12.43 24.82
CA THR A 78 9.01 -11.01 24.49
C THR A 78 8.14 -10.30 25.51
N LEU A 79 8.22 -8.96 25.56
CA LEU A 79 7.33 -8.15 26.40
C LEU A 79 5.84 -8.35 26.04
N PHE A 80 5.55 -8.64 24.77
CA PHE A 80 4.20 -8.92 24.28
C PHE A 80 3.61 -10.19 24.90
N THR A 81 4.39 -11.27 24.97
CA THR A 81 3.94 -12.54 25.59
C THR A 81 3.55 -12.39 27.06
N VAL A 82 4.19 -11.45 27.78
CA VAL A 82 3.81 -11.10 29.16
C VAL A 82 2.45 -10.39 29.19
N GLY A 83 2.22 -9.44 28.28
CA GLY A 83 0.95 -8.73 28.14
C GLY A 83 -0.21 -9.67 27.79
N GLU A 84 -0.01 -10.59 26.86
CA GLU A 84 -0.97 -11.62 26.48
C GLU A 84 -1.35 -12.52 27.67
N GLN A 85 -0.36 -13.00 28.42
CA GLN A 85 -0.61 -13.82 29.61
C GLN A 85 -1.43 -13.08 30.67
N LEU A 86 -1.12 -11.80 30.92
CA LEU A 86 -1.87 -10.97 31.86
C LEU A 86 -3.31 -10.76 31.38
N SER A 87 -3.51 -10.51 30.08
CA SER A 87 -4.84 -10.39 29.47
C SER A 87 -5.64 -11.69 29.61
N ASN A 88 -5.03 -12.83 29.25
CA ASN A 88 -5.64 -14.16 29.39
C ASN A 88 -6.02 -14.44 30.85
N TYR A 89 -5.15 -14.09 31.80
CA TYR A 89 -5.47 -14.20 33.23
C TYR A 89 -6.73 -13.40 33.63
N LEU A 90 -6.87 -12.15 33.16
CA LEU A 90 -8.05 -11.32 33.43
C LEU A 90 -9.33 -11.94 32.84
N VAL A 91 -9.27 -12.40 31.58
CA VAL A 91 -10.38 -13.07 30.88
C VAL A 91 -10.80 -14.36 31.60
N ARG A 92 -9.83 -15.20 31.98
CA ARG A 92 -10.10 -16.45 32.69
C ARG A 92 -10.67 -16.22 34.07
N ARG A 93 -10.17 -15.21 34.77
CA ARG A 93 -10.69 -14.83 36.08
C ARG A 93 -12.15 -14.39 35.99
N SER A 94 -12.48 -13.50 35.05
CA SER A 94 -13.87 -13.04 34.89
C SER A 94 -14.80 -14.18 34.47
N THR A 95 -14.34 -15.04 33.55
CA THR A 95 -15.08 -16.23 33.11
C THR A 95 -15.35 -17.20 34.27
N LYS A 96 -14.34 -17.43 35.13
CA LYS A 96 -14.51 -18.24 36.34
C LYS A 96 -15.51 -17.61 37.32
N GLU A 97 -15.39 -16.30 37.58
CA GLU A 97 -16.32 -15.59 38.47
C GLU A 97 -17.77 -15.72 37.98
N GLN A 98 -18.01 -15.66 36.66
CA GLN A 98 -19.32 -15.87 36.05
C GLN A 98 -19.78 -17.34 36.11
N ALA A 99 -18.88 -18.28 35.86
CA ALA A 99 -19.17 -19.72 35.98
C ALA A 99 -19.64 -20.09 37.41
N ASP A 100 -19.02 -19.48 38.43
CA ASP A 100 -19.38 -19.71 39.83
C ASP A 100 -20.79 -19.15 40.18
N THR A 101 -21.41 -18.34 39.31
CA THR A 101 -22.81 -17.85 39.47
C THR A 101 -23.87 -18.77 38.84
N LEU A 102 -23.46 -19.83 38.15
CA LEU A 102 -24.38 -20.79 37.56
C LEU A 102 -25.13 -21.56 38.65
N THR A 103 -26.39 -21.86 38.38
CA THR A 103 -27.29 -22.60 39.27
C THR A 103 -27.42 -24.05 38.78
N ASP A 104 -28.09 -24.89 39.58
CA ASP A 104 -28.35 -26.31 39.23
C ASP A 104 -29.17 -26.50 37.94
N SER A 105 -29.83 -25.44 37.46
CA SER A 105 -30.62 -25.48 36.23
C SER A 105 -29.81 -25.11 34.98
N ASP A 106 -28.59 -24.62 35.16
CA ASP A 106 -27.72 -24.14 34.09
C ASP A 106 -26.66 -25.17 33.68
N TYR A 107 -25.99 -24.92 32.55
CA TYR A 107 -25.00 -25.83 31.99
C TYR A 107 -23.73 -25.06 31.62
N LEU A 108 -22.58 -25.56 32.08
CA LEU A 108 -21.27 -25.10 31.65
C LEU A 108 -20.66 -26.10 30.68
N ILE A 109 -20.34 -25.64 29.48
CA ILE A 109 -19.65 -26.41 28.44
C ILE A 109 -18.23 -25.84 28.31
N ARG A 110 -17.21 -26.69 28.39
CA ARG A 110 -15.81 -26.26 28.23
C ARG A 110 -15.09 -27.13 27.19
N PRO A 111 -15.00 -26.69 25.93
CA PRO A 111 -14.20 -27.37 24.92
C PRO A 111 -12.70 -27.30 25.23
N GLU A 112 -11.96 -28.37 24.95
CA GLU A 112 -10.51 -28.45 25.17
C GLU A 112 -9.73 -27.76 24.04
N VAL A 113 -9.82 -26.43 23.97
CA VAL A 113 -9.17 -25.63 22.92
C VAL A 113 -7.64 -25.55 23.06
N GLY A 114 -7.07 -25.88 24.21
CA GLY A 114 -5.63 -25.92 24.42
C GLY A 114 -4.98 -24.54 24.29
N ASP A 115 -4.00 -24.43 23.40
CA ASP A 115 -3.21 -23.23 23.10
C ASP A 115 -3.69 -22.47 21.86
N MET A 116 -4.91 -22.75 21.37
CA MET A 116 -5.49 -22.05 20.21
C MET A 116 -5.70 -20.56 20.51
N GLU A 117 -4.87 -19.70 19.93
CA GLU A 117 -4.96 -18.24 20.12
C GLU A 117 -6.18 -17.68 19.37
N THR A 118 -6.66 -16.50 19.80
CA THR A 118 -7.89 -15.89 19.28
C THR A 118 -7.82 -15.47 17.81
N THR A 119 -6.62 -15.30 17.25
CA THR A 119 -6.38 -14.87 15.87
C THR A 119 -6.07 -16.02 14.90
N GLU A 120 -5.99 -17.27 15.39
CA GLU A 120 -5.61 -18.44 14.59
C GLU A 120 -6.79 -19.06 13.83
N PHE A 121 -7.39 -18.30 12.91
CA PHE A 121 -8.55 -18.75 12.11
C PHE A 121 -8.29 -20.05 11.33
N GLN A 122 -7.05 -20.37 10.99
CA GLN A 122 -6.65 -21.63 10.36
C GLN A 122 -6.93 -22.87 11.24
N LYS A 123 -6.99 -22.72 12.57
CA LYS A 123 -7.29 -23.81 13.51
C LYS A 123 -8.81 -24.03 13.70
N MET A 124 -9.66 -23.22 13.06
CA MET A 124 -11.13 -23.33 13.15
C MET A 124 -11.68 -24.75 12.91
N PRO A 125 -11.22 -25.53 11.92
CA PRO A 125 -11.71 -26.90 11.73
C PRO A 125 -11.50 -27.79 12.96
N GLU A 126 -10.37 -27.66 13.65
CA GLU A 126 -10.08 -28.41 14.88
C GLU A 126 -10.92 -27.92 16.06
N ALA A 127 -11.06 -26.59 16.21
CA ALA A 127 -11.90 -25.98 17.23
C ALA A 127 -13.37 -26.45 17.14
N TYR A 128 -13.91 -26.58 15.92
CA TYR A 128 -15.26 -27.13 15.70
C TYR A 128 -15.41 -28.56 16.19
N VAL A 129 -14.42 -29.43 15.94
CA VAL A 129 -14.45 -30.82 16.39
C VAL A 129 -14.42 -30.89 17.92
N LYS A 130 -13.58 -30.08 18.56
CA LYS A 130 -13.48 -29.98 20.03
C LYS A 130 -14.79 -29.47 20.65
N GLY A 131 -15.38 -28.42 20.08
CA GLY A 131 -16.68 -27.89 20.50
C GLY A 131 -17.81 -28.90 20.36
N TYR A 132 -17.87 -29.60 19.21
CA TYR A 132 -18.85 -30.67 18.98
C TYR A 132 -18.71 -31.80 19.99
N GLY A 133 -17.48 -32.25 20.25
CA GLY A 133 -17.18 -33.28 21.26
C GLY A 133 -17.68 -32.89 22.65
N ALA A 134 -17.41 -31.65 23.08
CA ALA A 134 -17.83 -31.14 24.38
C ALA A 134 -19.37 -31.10 24.53
N VAL A 135 -20.09 -30.64 23.51
CA VAL A 135 -21.56 -30.62 23.52
C VAL A 135 -22.13 -32.05 23.52
N MET A 136 -21.56 -32.96 22.73
CA MET A 136 -22.04 -34.33 22.63
C MET A 136 -21.83 -35.12 23.93
N ALA A 137 -20.79 -34.82 24.70
CA ALA A 137 -20.61 -35.38 26.05
C ALA A 137 -21.76 -35.00 26.99
N MET A 138 -22.36 -33.81 26.80
CA MET A 138 -23.49 -33.31 27.58
C MET A 138 -24.86 -33.65 26.98
N LYS A 139 -24.91 -34.41 25.88
CA LYS A 139 -26.15 -34.72 25.14
C LYS A 139 -27.31 -35.19 26.03
N LYS A 140 -27.05 -36.07 27.01
CA LYS A 140 -28.10 -36.59 27.91
C LYS A 140 -28.68 -35.51 28.82
N GLN A 141 -27.86 -34.56 29.25
CA GLN A 141 -28.27 -33.45 30.11
C GLN A 141 -29.07 -32.42 29.28
N LEU A 142 -28.52 -32.02 28.14
CA LEU A 142 -29.15 -31.04 27.23
C LEU A 142 -30.43 -31.56 26.59
N ALA A 143 -30.58 -32.87 26.38
CA ALA A 143 -31.81 -33.47 25.87
C ALA A 143 -33.04 -33.18 26.76
N LYS A 144 -32.85 -32.82 28.04
CA LYS A 144 -33.93 -32.40 28.94
C LYS A 144 -34.53 -31.05 28.55
N LEU A 145 -33.80 -30.23 27.81
CA LEU A 145 -34.24 -28.93 27.28
C LEU A 145 -34.93 -29.05 25.91
N ALA A 146 -35.02 -30.26 25.36
CA ALA A 146 -35.63 -30.48 24.07
C ALA A 146 -37.11 -30.10 24.09
N LEU A 147 -37.51 -29.25 23.16
CA LEU A 147 -38.90 -28.88 22.94
C LEU A 147 -39.67 -30.05 22.32
N SER A 148 -40.97 -30.14 22.61
CA SER A 148 -41.84 -31.04 21.85
C SER A 148 -41.90 -30.58 20.38
N GLN A 149 -42.21 -31.49 19.46
CA GLN A 149 -42.32 -31.11 18.04
C GLN A 149 -43.34 -29.99 17.81
N ALA A 150 -44.44 -29.98 18.58
CA ALA A 150 -45.45 -28.93 18.52
C ALA A 150 -44.92 -27.58 19.05
N ASP A 151 -44.12 -27.58 20.12
CA ASP A 151 -43.54 -26.36 20.69
C ASP A 151 -42.46 -25.78 19.78
N TYR A 152 -41.62 -26.65 19.21
CA TYR A 152 -40.61 -26.25 18.24
C TYR A 152 -41.23 -25.66 16.97
N GLN A 153 -42.31 -26.27 16.46
CA GLN A 153 -43.03 -25.72 15.31
C GLN A 153 -43.61 -24.34 15.64
N ARG A 154 -44.19 -24.15 16.83
CA ARG A 154 -44.66 -22.82 17.29
C ARG A 154 -43.53 -21.78 17.33
N TYR A 155 -42.34 -22.16 17.80
CA TYR A 155 -41.16 -21.29 17.77
C TYR A 155 -40.76 -20.91 16.33
N VAL A 156 -40.72 -21.88 15.42
CA VAL A 156 -40.40 -21.64 14.00
C VAL A 156 -41.44 -20.72 13.35
N ASP A 157 -42.73 -21.00 13.55
CA ASP A 157 -43.83 -20.19 12.99
C ASP A 157 -43.76 -18.75 13.49
N HIS A 158 -43.51 -18.53 14.79
CA HIS A 158 -43.30 -17.20 15.36
C HIS A 158 -42.10 -16.49 14.76
N LYS A 159 -40.96 -17.19 14.58
CA LYS A 159 -39.76 -16.63 13.96
C LYS A 159 -40.02 -16.21 12.51
N GLU A 160 -40.75 -17.01 11.74
CA GLU A 160 -41.14 -16.66 10.36
C GLU A 160 -42.13 -15.49 10.32
N GLU A 161 -43.05 -15.38 11.28
CA GLU A 161 -43.95 -14.24 11.41
C GLU A 161 -43.18 -12.94 11.69
N VAL A 162 -42.23 -12.95 12.63
CA VAL A 162 -41.35 -11.80 12.92
C VAL A 162 -40.47 -11.48 11.71
N ARG A 163 -39.96 -12.49 10.97
CA ARG A 163 -39.16 -12.27 9.77
C ARG A 163 -39.94 -11.54 8.68
N LYS A 164 -41.25 -11.77 8.57
CA LYS A 164 -42.12 -11.06 7.60
C LYS A 164 -42.28 -9.58 7.90
N SER A 165 -42.08 -9.15 9.15
CA SER A 165 -42.08 -7.73 9.52
C SER A 165 -40.71 -7.05 9.42
N LEU A 166 -39.65 -7.76 9.00
CA LEU A 166 -38.34 -7.14 8.80
C LEU A 166 -38.33 -6.30 7.53
N HIS A 167 -37.86 -5.07 7.67
CA HIS A 167 -37.59 -4.16 6.55
C HIS A 167 -36.11 -4.27 6.17
N TYR A 168 -35.85 -4.63 4.90
CA TYR A 168 -34.50 -4.78 4.38
C TYR A 168 -34.08 -3.51 3.64
N GLY A 169 -32.94 -2.93 4.00
CA GLY A 169 -32.42 -1.72 3.34
C GLY A 169 -32.26 -1.88 1.83
N SER A 170 -31.94 -3.08 1.35
CA SER A 170 -31.84 -3.41 -0.09
C SER A 170 -33.16 -3.29 -0.86
N GLN A 171 -34.29 -3.28 -0.16
CA GLN A 171 -35.63 -3.11 -0.72
C GLN A 171 -36.20 -1.70 -0.44
N THR A 172 -35.49 -0.92 0.37
CA THR A 172 -35.90 0.43 0.77
C THR A 172 -35.47 1.44 -0.29
N LYS A 173 -36.43 2.22 -0.76
CA LYS A 173 -36.16 3.36 -1.63
C LYS A 173 -35.67 4.51 -0.77
N VAL A 174 -34.50 5.05 -1.09
CA VAL A 174 -33.93 6.17 -0.34
C VAL A 174 -34.66 7.44 -0.72
N ASP A 175 -35.42 8.03 0.19
CA ASP A 175 -36.07 9.33 -0.05
C ASP A 175 -35.08 10.48 0.08
N LYS A 176 -34.07 10.32 0.96
CA LYS A 176 -33.08 11.35 1.26
C LYS A 176 -31.74 10.75 1.63
N VAL A 177 -30.66 11.38 1.15
CA VAL A 177 -29.28 11.04 1.55
C VAL A 177 -28.75 12.16 2.44
N VAL A 178 -28.21 11.81 3.61
CA VAL A 178 -27.57 12.74 4.55
C VAL A 178 -26.14 12.28 4.79
N ILE A 179 -25.17 13.15 4.49
CA ILE A 179 -23.76 12.90 4.79
C ILE A 179 -23.40 13.71 6.03
N ASN A 180 -23.11 13.02 7.13
CA ASN A 180 -22.55 13.61 8.33
C ASN A 180 -21.03 13.72 8.14
N ASN A 181 -20.62 14.84 7.53
CA ASN A 181 -19.22 15.13 7.27
C ASN A 181 -18.52 15.60 8.56
N LYS A 182 -17.62 14.77 9.09
CA LYS A 182 -16.74 15.12 10.23
C LYS A 182 -15.29 15.27 9.77
N THR A 183 -15.11 15.76 8.56
CA THR A 183 -13.81 15.91 7.91
C THR A 183 -13.63 17.37 7.49
N HIS A 184 -12.40 17.74 7.15
CA HIS A 184 -12.15 19.04 6.54
C HIS A 184 -12.55 19.12 5.06
N TYR A 185 -12.85 17.99 4.41
CA TYR A 185 -13.24 17.92 3.00
C TYR A 185 -14.57 18.59 2.73
N SER A 186 -14.74 19.16 1.54
CA SER A 186 -16.04 19.70 1.13
C SER A 186 -17.11 18.61 0.96
N ASP A 187 -18.35 18.90 1.37
CA ASP A 187 -19.50 17.99 1.19
C ASP A 187 -19.67 17.58 -0.28
N ARG A 188 -19.35 18.48 -1.21
CA ARG A 188 -19.49 18.22 -2.64
C ARG A 188 -18.55 17.12 -3.13
N ILE A 189 -17.32 17.05 -2.62
CA ILE A 189 -16.38 15.98 -2.95
C ILE A 189 -16.92 14.64 -2.44
N LEU A 190 -17.36 14.60 -1.18
CA LEU A 190 -17.93 13.41 -0.57
C LEU A 190 -19.17 12.92 -1.31
N GLN A 191 -20.09 13.85 -1.66
CA GLN A 191 -21.29 13.56 -2.45
C GLN A 191 -20.96 12.99 -3.82
N ASN A 192 -20.00 13.59 -4.53
CA ASN A 192 -19.61 13.15 -5.87
C ASN A 192 -18.95 11.77 -5.86
N LYS A 193 -18.11 11.48 -4.86
CA LYS A 193 -17.43 10.18 -4.73
C LYS A 193 -18.37 9.06 -4.31
N LEU A 194 -19.24 9.30 -3.32
CA LEU A 194 -20.26 8.34 -2.91
C LEU A 194 -21.31 8.12 -4.01
N ASN A 195 -21.62 9.18 -4.77
CA ASN A 195 -22.56 9.17 -5.88
C ASN A 195 -23.94 8.58 -5.48
N LEU A 196 -24.37 8.89 -4.25
CA LEU A 196 -25.66 8.46 -3.68
C LEU A 196 -26.73 9.51 -4.00
N GLU A 197 -27.86 9.05 -4.51
CA GLU A 197 -28.96 9.88 -5.00
C GLU A 197 -30.27 9.48 -4.33
N ALA A 198 -31.09 10.49 -4.02
CA ALA A 198 -32.47 10.27 -3.61
C ALA A 198 -33.29 9.64 -4.75
N GLY A 199 -34.28 8.84 -4.37
CA GLY A 199 -35.19 8.13 -5.27
C GLY A 199 -34.68 6.78 -5.78
N LYS A 200 -33.46 6.36 -5.42
CA LYS A 200 -32.87 5.08 -5.81
C LYS A 200 -32.96 4.05 -4.69
N THR A 201 -32.94 2.78 -5.08
CA THR A 201 -32.72 1.64 -4.18
C THR A 201 -31.28 1.18 -4.34
N TYR A 202 -30.62 0.89 -3.24
CA TYR A 202 -29.25 0.40 -3.23
C TYR A 202 -29.21 -0.95 -2.56
N ASP A 203 -28.61 -1.95 -3.20
CA ASP A 203 -28.24 -3.18 -2.51
C ASP A 203 -26.95 -2.97 -1.69
N SER A 204 -26.62 -3.97 -0.87
CA SER A 204 -25.45 -3.89 0.01
C SER A 204 -24.14 -3.81 -0.78
N GLU A 205 -24.03 -4.50 -1.91
CA GLU A 205 -22.81 -4.54 -2.72
C GLU A 205 -22.54 -3.17 -3.38
N ASP A 206 -23.57 -2.52 -3.92
CA ASP A 206 -23.46 -1.17 -4.52
C ASP A 206 -23.10 -0.12 -3.45
N LEU A 207 -23.70 -0.18 -2.26
CA LEU A 207 -23.33 0.72 -1.16
C LEU A 207 -21.88 0.50 -0.70
N GLU A 208 -21.48 -0.75 -0.51
CA GLU A 208 -20.13 -1.10 -0.09
C GLU A 208 -19.09 -0.65 -1.13
N GLN A 209 -19.36 -0.84 -2.42
CA GLN A 209 -18.45 -0.35 -3.48
C GLN A 209 -18.31 1.17 -3.44
N ARG A 210 -19.40 1.92 -3.28
CA ARG A 210 -19.35 3.39 -3.18
C ARG A 210 -18.60 3.89 -1.96
N VAL A 211 -18.76 3.19 -0.83
CA VAL A 211 -17.98 3.46 0.39
C VAL A 211 -16.51 3.12 0.17
N GLN A 212 -16.21 2.01 -0.53
CA GLN A 212 -14.84 1.64 -0.91
C GLN A 212 -14.20 2.69 -1.85
N ASP A 213 -14.94 3.24 -2.80
CA ASP A 213 -14.47 4.29 -3.70
C ASP A 213 -14.06 5.56 -2.91
N LEU A 214 -14.76 5.85 -1.82
CA LEU A 214 -14.38 6.93 -0.91
C LEU A 214 -13.18 6.54 -0.04
N TYR A 215 -13.12 5.31 0.47
CA TYR A 215 -11.94 4.77 1.18
C TYR A 215 -10.68 4.73 0.33
N ALA A 216 -10.81 4.61 -1.00
CA ALA A 216 -9.68 4.63 -1.93
C ALA A 216 -8.90 5.95 -1.92
N LEU A 217 -9.47 7.03 -1.37
CA LEU A 217 -8.71 8.25 -1.11
C LEU A 217 -7.66 8.06 -0.01
N ASP A 218 -7.79 7.05 0.85
CA ASP A 218 -6.92 6.77 1.99
C ASP A 218 -6.83 7.95 2.98
N ARG A 219 -7.97 8.60 3.24
CA ARG A 219 -8.08 9.79 4.12
C ARG A 219 -9.03 9.61 5.31
N PHE A 220 -9.80 8.52 5.30
CA PHE A 220 -10.87 8.29 6.26
C PHE A 220 -10.53 7.09 7.14
N GLU A 221 -10.79 7.20 8.45
CA GLU A 221 -10.62 6.09 9.38
C GLU A 221 -11.86 5.20 9.43
N LEU A 222 -13.05 5.81 9.35
CA LEU A 222 -14.32 5.09 9.45
C LEU A 222 -15.41 5.79 8.63
N ILE A 223 -15.96 5.07 7.66
CA ILE A 223 -17.16 5.44 6.92
C ILE A 223 -18.22 4.41 7.28
N ASN A 224 -19.33 4.87 7.87
CA ASN A 224 -20.46 4.01 8.17
C ASN A 224 -21.71 4.54 7.46
N TYR A 225 -22.69 3.66 7.28
CA TYR A 225 -23.99 4.05 6.74
C TYR A 225 -25.12 3.31 7.45
N ARG A 226 -26.30 3.92 7.49
CA ARG A 226 -27.52 3.34 8.04
C ARG A 226 -28.76 3.91 7.39
N TYR A 227 -29.80 3.10 7.32
CA TYR A 227 -31.16 3.55 7.01
C TYR A 227 -31.86 3.98 8.29
N GLN A 228 -32.57 5.10 8.23
CA GLN A 228 -33.37 5.60 9.34
C GLN A 228 -34.65 6.25 8.80
N ASP A 229 -35.81 5.85 9.32
CA ASP A 229 -37.07 6.57 9.11
C ASP A 229 -37.03 7.87 9.92
N ILE A 230 -37.11 9.00 9.21
CA ILE A 230 -37.19 10.34 9.80
C ILE A 230 -38.44 11.00 9.22
N ASP A 231 -39.43 11.25 10.07
CA ASP A 231 -40.71 11.87 9.69
C ASP A 231 -41.46 11.15 8.54
N GLY A 232 -41.29 9.82 8.41
CA GLY A 232 -41.89 9.01 7.36
C GLY A 232 -41.09 9.00 6.04
N GLU A 233 -39.89 9.57 6.03
CA GLU A 233 -38.94 9.49 4.91
C GLU A 233 -37.82 8.49 5.23
N ASP A 234 -37.61 7.52 4.33
CA ASP A 234 -36.51 6.56 4.42
C ASP A 234 -35.18 7.25 4.09
N THR A 235 -34.46 7.69 5.13
CA THR A 235 -33.21 8.45 5.00
C THR A 235 -31.99 7.53 5.09
N LEU A 236 -31.11 7.59 4.09
CA LEU A 236 -29.78 6.98 4.14
C LEU A 236 -28.79 7.97 4.75
N ILE A 237 -28.30 7.68 5.95
CA ILE A 237 -27.32 8.49 6.66
C ILE A 237 -25.94 7.85 6.48
N VAL A 238 -24.96 8.63 6.05
CA VAL A 238 -23.56 8.23 5.92
C VAL A 238 -22.71 9.09 6.86
N ASP A 239 -22.05 8.51 7.86
CA ASP A 239 -21.07 9.22 8.67
C ASP A 239 -19.66 9.00 8.12
N VAL A 240 -18.97 10.09 7.79
CA VAL A 240 -17.60 10.07 7.26
C VAL A 240 -16.68 10.69 8.31
N ASN A 241 -15.78 9.87 8.86
CA ASN A 241 -14.79 10.30 9.85
C ASN A 241 -13.39 10.27 9.23
N GLU A 242 -12.69 11.40 9.34
CA GLU A 242 -11.33 11.55 8.87
C GLU A 242 -10.35 10.80 9.76
N LYS A 243 -9.22 10.36 9.20
CA LYS A 243 -8.09 9.89 10.00
C LYS A 243 -7.74 10.91 11.08
N SER A 244 -7.77 10.49 12.33
CA SER A 244 -7.43 11.32 13.50
C SER A 244 -6.04 11.97 13.48
N TRP A 245 -5.11 11.46 12.65
CA TRP A 245 -3.76 11.99 12.45
C TRP A 245 -3.59 12.79 11.14
N GLY A 246 -4.69 13.02 10.41
CA GLY A 246 -4.76 14.00 9.32
C GLY A 246 -4.80 15.44 9.86
N PRO A 247 -5.03 16.46 9.00
CA PRO A 247 -5.32 16.38 7.57
C PRO A 247 -4.08 16.27 6.68
N ASN A 248 -2.88 16.43 7.26
CA ASN A 248 -1.64 16.38 6.50
C ASN A 248 -0.86 15.13 6.88
N TYR A 249 -0.35 14.42 5.88
CA TYR A 249 0.23 13.09 6.05
C TYR A 249 1.73 13.14 5.83
N LEU A 250 2.47 12.49 6.73
CA LEU A 250 3.92 12.40 6.69
C LEU A 250 4.35 10.94 6.54
N ASN A 251 5.06 10.63 5.47
CA ASN A 251 5.63 9.31 5.23
C ASN A 251 7.15 9.38 5.23
N PHE A 252 7.80 8.38 5.82
CA PHE A 252 9.24 8.22 5.77
C PHE A 252 9.60 7.05 4.87
N ARG A 253 10.80 7.13 4.27
CA ARG A 253 11.35 6.09 3.42
C ARG A 253 12.83 5.94 3.71
N PHE A 254 13.33 4.70 3.58
CA PHE A 254 14.73 4.38 3.68
C PHE A 254 15.10 3.50 2.50
N PHE A 255 16.30 3.71 1.97
CA PHE A 255 16.88 2.91 0.92
C PHE A 255 18.34 2.61 1.22
N LEU A 256 18.76 1.37 0.98
CA LEU A 256 20.15 0.96 0.88
C LEU A 256 20.27 -0.11 -0.20
N GLU A 257 21.21 0.04 -1.12
CA GLU A 257 21.68 -0.98 -2.03
C GLU A 257 23.20 -1.03 -1.96
N ASP A 258 23.72 -2.20 -1.63
CA ASP A 258 25.16 -2.46 -1.56
C ASP A 258 25.46 -3.67 -2.45
N ASP A 259 26.45 -3.53 -3.32
CA ASP A 259 26.88 -4.55 -4.27
C ASP A 259 28.21 -5.23 -3.85
N PHE A 260 28.72 -4.85 -2.66
CA PHE A 260 29.97 -5.25 -1.99
C PHE A 260 31.28 -5.04 -2.77
N ASP A 261 31.21 -4.46 -3.97
CA ASP A 261 32.35 -4.25 -4.86
C ASP A 261 32.56 -2.76 -5.17
N THR A 262 31.48 -1.97 -5.25
CA THR A 262 31.47 -0.54 -5.59
C THR A 262 30.87 0.32 -4.47
N GLU A 263 30.45 1.56 -4.77
CA GLU A 263 29.90 2.49 -3.79
C GLU A 263 28.44 2.16 -3.44
N SER A 264 28.16 1.96 -2.16
CA SER A 264 26.80 1.72 -1.66
C SER A 264 25.89 2.91 -1.94
N GLN A 265 24.69 2.65 -2.46
CA GLN A 265 23.64 3.63 -2.68
C GLN A 265 22.72 3.67 -1.46
N TYR A 266 22.50 4.84 -0.87
CA TYR A 266 21.64 4.97 0.30
C TYR A 266 20.82 6.24 0.23
N SER A 267 19.60 6.20 0.75
CA SER A 267 18.79 7.39 0.89
C SER A 267 17.80 7.35 2.06
N LEU A 268 17.51 8.54 2.58
CA LEU A 268 16.48 8.83 3.55
C LEU A 268 15.48 9.77 2.89
N GLY A 269 14.25 9.29 2.76
CA GLY A 269 13.16 9.97 2.11
C GLY A 269 12.08 10.42 3.09
N MET A 270 11.42 11.52 2.76
CA MET A 270 10.27 12.07 3.48
C MET A 270 9.26 12.62 2.47
N THR A 271 7.99 12.23 2.60
CA THR A 271 6.88 12.81 1.84
C THR A 271 5.91 13.51 2.76
N LEU A 272 5.62 14.77 2.47
CA LEU A 272 4.57 15.57 3.09
C LEU A 272 3.42 15.71 2.10
N ASN A 273 2.21 15.29 2.47
CA ASN A 273 0.99 15.49 1.68
C ASN A 273 0.06 16.42 2.43
N PHE A 274 -0.20 17.60 1.86
CA PHE A 274 -1.24 18.51 2.31
C PHE A 274 -2.49 18.31 1.46
N THR A 275 -3.62 18.02 2.10
CA THR A 275 -4.85 17.64 1.39
C THR A 275 -5.94 18.71 1.49
N ASP A 276 -6.90 18.66 0.57
CA ASP A 276 -8.08 19.54 0.50
C ASP A 276 -7.76 21.03 0.71
N LEU A 277 -6.75 21.52 0.00
CA LEU A 277 -6.32 22.92 0.04
C LEU A 277 -7.37 23.90 -0.50
N ASN A 278 -8.41 23.40 -1.17
CA ASN A 278 -9.55 24.17 -1.65
C ASN A 278 -10.82 23.29 -1.77
N GLN A 279 -11.96 23.93 -2.05
CA GLN A 279 -13.27 23.27 -2.24
C GLN A 279 -13.36 22.22 -3.37
N HIS A 280 -12.30 22.07 -4.16
CA HIS A 280 -12.22 21.12 -5.27
C HIS A 280 -11.27 19.96 -4.99
N GLY A 281 -10.65 19.89 -3.81
CA GLY A 281 -9.76 18.77 -3.45
C GLY A 281 -8.32 18.97 -3.90
N ALA A 282 -7.83 20.21 -4.00
CA ALA A 282 -6.42 20.45 -4.32
C ALA A 282 -5.49 19.83 -3.26
N GLU A 283 -4.39 19.23 -3.70
CA GLU A 283 -3.39 18.61 -2.83
C GLU A 283 -1.99 19.14 -3.16
N LEU A 284 -1.14 19.34 -2.16
CA LEU A 284 0.28 19.65 -2.33
C LEU A 284 1.10 18.49 -1.78
N ARG A 285 1.85 17.84 -2.66
CA ARG A 285 2.86 16.84 -2.31
C ARG A 285 4.23 17.47 -2.25
N THR A 286 5.02 17.16 -1.24
CA THR A 286 6.42 17.55 -1.15
C THR A 286 7.26 16.32 -0.82
N ASN A 287 8.22 15.98 -1.69
CA ASN A 287 9.17 14.89 -1.46
C ASN A 287 10.56 15.48 -1.18
N LEU A 288 11.21 14.95 -0.15
CA LEU A 288 12.59 15.24 0.20
C LEU A 288 13.35 13.91 0.28
N GLU A 289 14.39 13.73 -0.51
CA GLU A 289 15.33 12.62 -0.43
C GLU A 289 16.73 13.15 -0.19
N MET A 290 17.44 12.56 0.76
CA MET A 290 18.84 12.86 1.05
C MET A 290 19.64 11.57 1.15
N GLY A 291 20.83 11.52 0.56
CA GLY A 291 21.62 10.32 0.50
C GLY A 291 22.76 10.45 -0.49
N THR A 292 23.01 9.38 -1.25
CA THR A 292 23.84 9.42 -2.46
C THR A 292 23.23 10.35 -3.49
N ASP A 293 21.95 10.13 -3.81
CA ASP A 293 21.13 11.06 -4.59
C ASP A 293 20.37 12.02 -3.65
N LYS A 294 20.08 13.23 -4.15
CA LYS A 294 19.24 14.20 -3.46
C LYS A 294 18.07 14.61 -4.34
N LEU A 295 16.89 14.69 -3.73
CA LEU A 295 15.67 15.15 -4.39
C LEU A 295 14.95 16.13 -3.46
N LEU A 296 14.53 17.26 -4.01
CA LEU A 296 13.51 18.12 -3.43
C LEU A 296 12.45 18.35 -4.48
N GLU A 297 11.23 17.90 -4.25
CA GLU A 297 10.12 18.06 -5.18
C GLU A 297 8.92 18.64 -4.46
N ALA A 298 8.22 19.57 -5.11
CA ALA A 298 6.92 20.06 -4.68
C ALA A 298 5.96 20.04 -5.87
N GLN A 299 4.82 19.37 -5.72
CA GLN A 299 3.81 19.24 -6.76
C GLN A 299 2.43 19.62 -6.20
N LEU A 300 1.82 20.66 -6.77
CA LEU A 300 0.45 21.05 -6.52
C LEU A 300 -0.45 20.38 -7.56
N TYR A 301 -1.33 19.50 -7.10
CA TYR A 301 -2.44 18.95 -7.85
C TYR A 301 -3.70 19.78 -7.56
N SER A 302 -4.39 20.26 -8.58
CA SER A 302 -5.58 21.10 -8.42
C SER A 302 -6.67 20.71 -9.40
N PRO A 303 -7.73 20.03 -8.95
CA PRO A 303 -8.90 19.76 -9.77
C PRO A 303 -9.60 21.02 -10.25
N PHE A 304 -10.14 20.99 -11.47
CA PHE A 304 -11.02 22.05 -11.98
C PHE A 304 -12.42 21.97 -11.35
N PHE A 305 -12.85 20.76 -10.99
CA PHE A 305 -14.18 20.48 -10.45
C PHE A 305 -14.09 19.44 -9.34
N SER A 306 -15.07 19.42 -8.45
CA SER A 306 -15.14 18.46 -7.32
C SER A 306 -15.39 16.99 -7.73
N HIS A 307 -15.50 16.67 -9.03
CA HIS A 307 -15.50 15.28 -9.52
C HIS A 307 -14.08 14.78 -9.82
N GLU A 308 -13.08 15.68 -9.79
CA GLU A 308 -11.65 15.40 -9.90
C GLU A 308 -11.18 14.73 -11.21
N GLU A 309 -12.07 14.53 -12.18
CA GLU A 309 -11.69 13.94 -13.48
C GLU A 309 -10.75 14.84 -14.28
N ALA A 310 -10.88 16.16 -14.19
CA ALA A 310 -10.03 17.11 -14.90
C ALA A 310 -9.28 17.98 -13.89
N PHE A 311 -7.98 18.14 -14.10
CA PHE A 311 -7.10 18.82 -13.13
C PHE A 311 -5.96 19.56 -13.81
N THR A 312 -5.28 20.41 -13.05
CA THR A 312 -4.00 21.00 -13.40
C THR A 312 -2.94 20.56 -12.38
N THR A 313 -1.71 20.39 -12.82
CA THR A 313 -0.56 20.17 -11.95
C THR A 313 0.49 21.26 -12.16
N PHE A 314 1.05 21.74 -11.07
CA PHE A 314 2.25 22.57 -11.08
C PHE A 314 3.32 21.89 -10.23
N GLY A 315 4.45 21.54 -10.85
CA GLY A 315 5.54 20.83 -10.20
C GLY A 315 6.85 21.61 -10.29
N VAL A 316 7.63 21.61 -9.21
CA VAL A 316 9.03 22.05 -9.22
C VAL A 316 9.86 20.99 -8.53
N SER A 317 10.97 20.58 -9.14
CA SER A 317 11.91 19.66 -8.52
C SER A 317 13.36 20.12 -8.69
N TYR A 318 14.16 19.80 -7.69
CA TYR A 318 15.62 19.86 -7.69
C TYR A 318 16.16 18.45 -7.49
N SER A 319 17.11 18.03 -8.32
CA SER A 319 17.84 16.77 -8.17
C SER A 319 19.35 17.01 -8.22
N ASP A 320 20.10 16.21 -7.47
CA ASP A 320 21.56 16.12 -7.48
C ASP A 320 21.89 14.63 -7.51
N GLU A 321 22.27 14.12 -8.69
CA GLU A 321 22.45 12.70 -8.95
C GLU A 321 23.88 12.42 -9.41
N GLN A 322 24.48 11.36 -8.88
CA GLN A 322 25.81 10.92 -9.27
C GLN A 322 25.72 9.77 -10.28
N ARG A 323 26.45 9.89 -11.40
CA ARG A 323 26.47 8.91 -12.48
C ARG A 323 27.90 8.56 -12.90
N SER A 324 28.04 7.43 -13.55
CA SER A 324 29.33 6.95 -14.07
C SER A 324 29.44 7.28 -15.56
N ALA A 325 30.31 8.21 -15.93
CA ALA A 325 30.61 8.50 -17.33
C ALA A 325 31.78 7.61 -17.82
N PRO A 326 31.65 6.88 -18.94
CA PRO A 326 32.75 6.10 -19.48
C PRO A 326 33.97 6.97 -19.80
N VAL A 327 35.17 6.48 -19.49
CA VAL A 327 36.43 7.22 -19.77
C VAL A 327 36.62 7.48 -21.26
N ASP A 328 36.20 6.53 -22.11
CA ASP A 328 36.26 6.63 -23.57
C ASP A 328 35.10 7.46 -24.17
N GLY A 329 34.24 8.03 -23.31
CA GLY A 329 33.11 8.89 -23.65
C GLY A 329 31.79 8.15 -23.80
N TYR A 330 30.68 8.90 -23.83
CA TYR A 330 29.31 8.35 -23.90
C TYR A 330 29.00 7.49 -25.13
N GLY A 331 29.90 7.44 -26.12
CA GLY A 331 29.80 6.51 -27.25
C GLY A 331 30.18 5.08 -26.90
N ASP A 332 30.98 4.86 -25.85
CA ASP A 332 31.29 3.52 -25.36
C ASP A 332 30.20 3.02 -24.42
N THR A 333 29.34 2.13 -24.94
CA THR A 333 28.27 1.50 -24.17
C THR A 333 28.47 -0.01 -24.05
N ASN A 334 29.71 -0.47 -24.19
CA ASN A 334 30.09 -1.85 -23.94
C ASN A 334 30.08 -2.17 -22.45
N LEU A 335 29.84 -3.43 -22.06
CA LEU A 335 29.89 -3.82 -20.65
C LEU A 335 31.24 -3.51 -19.97
N HIS A 336 32.35 -3.55 -20.69
CA HIS A 336 33.68 -3.18 -20.17
C HIS A 336 33.81 -1.69 -19.77
N ALA A 337 32.90 -0.83 -20.22
CA ALA A 337 32.89 0.59 -19.83
C ALA A 337 32.68 0.79 -18.32
N ILE A 338 32.11 -0.22 -17.63
CA ILE A 338 31.88 -0.16 -16.18
C ILE A 338 33.18 -0.30 -15.36
N ASP A 339 34.25 -0.85 -15.96
CA ASP A 339 35.53 -1.07 -15.27
C ASP A 339 36.28 0.25 -15.02
N ASN A 340 36.12 1.23 -15.92
CA ASN A 340 36.80 2.52 -15.86
C ASN A 340 35.82 3.65 -16.17
N PHE A 341 35.41 4.39 -15.14
CA PHE A 341 34.48 5.49 -15.25
C PHE A 341 34.95 6.75 -14.51
N LEU A 342 34.38 7.89 -14.88
CA LEU A 342 34.52 9.16 -14.20
C LEU A 342 33.19 9.50 -13.52
N PRO A 343 33.17 9.77 -12.20
CA PRO A 343 31.95 10.21 -11.53
C PRO A 343 31.56 11.61 -12.00
N VAL A 344 30.32 11.75 -12.46
CA VAL A 344 29.73 13.01 -12.90
C VAL A 344 28.49 13.29 -12.07
N ASN A 345 28.44 14.49 -11.47
CA ASN A 345 27.27 14.96 -10.76
C ASN A 345 26.38 15.78 -11.69
N TYR A 346 25.09 15.44 -11.72
CA TYR A 346 24.05 16.14 -12.47
C TYR A 346 23.11 16.86 -11.50
N LYS A 347 23.19 18.19 -11.49
CA LYS A 347 22.30 19.06 -10.72
C LYS A 347 21.23 19.63 -11.63
N ARG A 348 19.96 19.42 -11.32
CA ARG A 348 18.85 19.83 -12.21
C ARG A 348 17.73 20.49 -11.43
N TRP A 349 17.27 21.62 -11.92
CA TRP A 349 15.99 22.21 -11.59
C TRP A 349 15.01 21.93 -12.72
N ARG A 350 13.84 21.39 -12.40
CA ARG A 350 12.75 21.15 -13.33
C ARG A 350 11.50 21.87 -12.84
N ALA A 351 10.79 22.51 -13.76
CA ALA A 351 9.48 23.09 -13.53
C ALA A 351 8.51 22.58 -14.58
N GLU A 352 7.33 22.14 -14.14
CA GLU A 352 6.30 21.57 -14.98
C GLU A 352 4.95 22.21 -14.71
N ILE A 353 4.20 22.44 -15.79
CA ILE A 353 2.78 22.77 -15.73
C ILE A 353 2.04 21.88 -16.71
N ALA A 354 0.97 21.23 -16.27
CA ALA A 354 0.20 20.34 -17.11
C ALA A 354 -1.29 20.41 -16.81
N MET A 355 -2.10 20.14 -17.82
CA MET A 355 -3.51 19.81 -17.67
C MET A 355 -3.64 18.29 -17.79
N GLY A 356 -4.49 17.70 -16.96
CA GLY A 356 -4.71 16.26 -16.97
C GLY A 356 -6.17 15.84 -16.91
N TYR A 357 -6.39 14.60 -17.32
CA TYR A 357 -7.67 13.92 -17.29
C TYR A 357 -7.50 12.52 -16.67
N GLN A 358 -8.29 12.23 -15.64
CA GLN A 358 -8.29 10.99 -14.86
C GLN A 358 -9.72 10.43 -14.77
N PRO A 359 -10.16 9.62 -15.75
CA PRO A 359 -11.52 9.06 -15.77
C PRO A 359 -11.73 7.96 -14.71
N SER A 360 -10.66 7.44 -14.12
CA SER A 360 -10.67 6.43 -13.06
C SER A 360 -9.42 6.58 -12.23
N LEU A 361 -9.44 6.18 -10.96
CA LEU A 361 -8.30 6.32 -10.04
C LEU A 361 -6.97 5.73 -10.56
N TRP A 362 -7.05 4.73 -11.44
CA TRP A 362 -5.91 4.01 -12.01
C TRP A 362 -5.52 4.45 -13.43
N ARG A 363 -6.11 5.52 -14.00
CA ARG A 363 -5.78 6.01 -15.37
C ARG A 363 -5.57 7.50 -15.39
N GLU A 364 -4.47 7.96 -15.96
CA GLU A 364 -4.13 9.38 -16.06
C GLU A 364 -3.63 9.72 -17.47
N LEU A 365 -4.08 10.85 -18.01
CA LEU A 365 -3.51 11.49 -19.20
C LEU A 365 -3.09 12.91 -18.81
N LYS A 366 -1.87 13.32 -19.13
CA LYS A 366 -1.35 14.68 -18.92
C LYS A 366 -0.78 15.25 -20.20
N ILE A 367 -1.02 16.53 -20.43
CA ILE A 367 -0.38 17.32 -21.49
C ILE A 367 0.13 18.61 -20.86
N GLY A 368 1.41 18.90 -21.04
CA GLY A 368 2.05 19.99 -20.33
C GLY A 368 3.28 20.57 -20.99
N ALA A 369 3.86 21.56 -20.33
CA ALA A 369 5.15 22.14 -20.65
C ALA A 369 6.14 21.86 -19.52
N ARG A 370 7.38 21.58 -19.90
CA ARG A 370 8.51 21.27 -19.00
C ARG A 370 9.65 22.22 -19.29
N TYR A 371 10.19 22.82 -18.25
CA TYR A 371 11.43 23.57 -18.29
C TYR A 371 12.45 22.87 -17.40
N THR A 372 13.64 22.63 -17.92
CA THR A 372 14.76 22.03 -17.18
C THR A 372 15.97 22.94 -17.31
N ASN A 373 16.65 23.21 -16.20
CA ASN A 373 17.94 23.88 -16.17
C ASN A 373 18.88 23.07 -15.29
N GLY A 374 20.07 22.76 -15.78
CA GLY A 374 20.98 21.92 -15.03
C GLY A 374 22.45 22.12 -15.38
N ILE A 375 23.26 21.48 -14.57
CA ILE A 375 24.71 21.53 -14.64
C ILE A 375 25.24 20.10 -14.48
N GLY A 376 26.10 19.67 -15.37
CA GLY A 376 26.89 18.45 -15.25
C GLY A 376 28.35 18.80 -14.93
N ASN A 377 28.94 18.23 -13.88
CA ASN A 377 30.35 18.43 -13.56
C ASN A 377 31.05 17.16 -13.07
N PHE A 378 32.35 17.03 -13.36
CA PHE A 378 33.15 15.90 -12.92
C PHE A 378 33.49 16.02 -11.43
N SER A 379 33.00 15.09 -10.62
CA SER A 379 33.08 15.15 -9.15
C SER A 379 34.53 15.16 -8.64
N THR A 380 35.42 14.45 -9.34
CA THR A 380 36.84 14.31 -8.98
C THR A 380 37.77 15.22 -9.77
N LEU A 381 37.27 15.87 -10.83
CA LEU A 381 38.06 16.67 -11.77
C LEU A 381 37.42 18.06 -12.01
N PRO A 382 37.21 18.89 -10.98
CA PRO A 382 36.52 20.19 -11.12
C PRO A 382 37.26 21.18 -12.02
N ALA A 383 38.57 20.98 -12.25
CA ALA A 383 39.37 21.79 -13.15
C ALA A 383 38.96 21.67 -14.64
N TYR A 384 38.17 20.64 -14.98
CA TYR A 384 37.68 20.41 -16.34
C TYR A 384 36.42 21.23 -16.67
N GLY A 385 35.90 22.01 -15.72
CA GLY A 385 34.76 22.90 -15.94
C GLY A 385 33.41 22.22 -15.76
N GLU A 386 32.34 22.97 -16.05
CA GLU A 386 30.95 22.56 -15.86
C GLU A 386 30.17 22.70 -17.18
N ILE A 387 29.34 21.71 -17.50
CA ILE A 387 28.44 21.73 -18.65
C ILE A 387 27.10 22.30 -18.19
N ASN A 388 26.76 23.50 -18.66
CA ASN A 388 25.46 24.10 -18.39
C ASN A 388 24.47 23.71 -19.50
N PHE A 389 23.29 23.26 -19.11
CA PHE A 389 22.23 22.96 -20.07
C PHE A 389 20.89 23.52 -19.64
N HIS A 390 20.09 23.90 -20.63
CA HIS A 390 18.69 24.22 -20.42
C HIS A 390 17.83 23.60 -21.52
N SER A 391 16.62 23.21 -21.16
CA SER A 391 15.65 22.58 -22.04
C SER A 391 14.27 23.16 -21.79
N ILE A 392 13.54 23.44 -22.86
CA ILE A 392 12.12 23.80 -22.79
C ILE A 392 11.35 22.95 -23.80
N GLY A 393 10.31 22.28 -23.34
CA GLY A 393 9.56 21.35 -24.17
C GLY A 393 8.11 21.22 -23.77
N ALA A 394 7.37 20.54 -24.63
CA ALA A 394 6.03 20.06 -24.35
C ALA A 394 6.05 18.54 -24.20
N PHE A 395 5.20 18.01 -23.33
CA PHE A 395 5.08 16.58 -23.13
C PHE A 395 3.62 16.11 -23.17
N ILE A 396 3.45 14.84 -23.53
CA ILE A 396 2.23 14.08 -23.32
C ILE A 396 2.58 12.82 -22.54
N ASN A 397 1.85 12.56 -21.47
CA ASN A 397 2.05 11.40 -20.60
C ASN A 397 0.73 10.65 -20.43
N TYR A 398 0.75 9.33 -20.60
CA TYR A 398 -0.38 8.45 -20.36
C TYR A 398 0.04 7.34 -19.41
N ARG A 399 -0.68 7.22 -18.28
CA ARG A 399 -0.40 6.26 -17.22
C ARG A 399 -1.60 5.37 -16.92
N ILE A 400 -1.34 4.10 -16.69
CA ILE A 400 -2.25 3.11 -16.13
C ILE A 400 -1.53 2.50 -14.93
N ASP A 401 -2.19 2.41 -13.77
CA ASP A 401 -1.61 1.79 -12.58
C ASP A 401 -2.69 1.04 -11.79
N SER A 402 -2.69 -0.29 -11.93
CA SER A 402 -3.53 -1.21 -11.17
C SER A 402 -2.72 -2.17 -10.31
N LEU A 403 -1.43 -1.88 -10.07
CA LEU A 403 -0.59 -2.73 -9.23
C LEU A 403 -1.08 -2.68 -7.77
N ASP A 404 -1.08 -3.84 -7.13
CA ASP A 404 -1.37 -3.96 -5.70
C ASP A 404 -0.22 -3.43 -4.82
N ASN A 405 1.02 -3.55 -5.30
CA ASN A 405 2.21 -3.01 -4.67
C ASN A 405 3.23 -2.65 -5.75
N TYR A 406 3.81 -1.44 -5.71
CA TYR A 406 4.76 -1.02 -6.75
C TYR A 406 6.10 -1.77 -6.68
N SER A 407 6.58 -2.13 -5.48
CA SER A 407 7.92 -2.71 -5.27
C SER A 407 7.94 -4.23 -5.34
N LEU A 408 6.91 -4.89 -4.79
CA LEU A 408 6.74 -6.34 -4.83
C LEU A 408 5.34 -6.70 -5.34
N PRO A 409 4.97 -6.33 -6.57
CA PRO A 409 3.63 -6.58 -7.09
C PRO A 409 3.33 -8.07 -7.09
N THR A 410 2.09 -8.42 -6.77
CA THR A 410 1.55 -9.77 -6.87
C THR A 410 0.47 -9.87 -7.95
N HIS A 411 -0.22 -8.77 -8.22
CA HIS A 411 -1.29 -8.66 -9.21
C HIS A 411 -1.33 -7.28 -9.86
N GLY A 412 -1.87 -7.21 -11.07
CA GLY A 412 -2.14 -5.96 -11.77
C GLY A 412 -1.09 -5.59 -12.80
N ALA A 413 -1.22 -4.38 -13.34
CA ALA A 413 -0.30 -3.86 -14.35
C ALA A 413 -0.09 -2.35 -14.19
N TYR A 414 1.13 -1.93 -14.48
CA TYR A 414 1.54 -0.54 -14.61
C TYR A 414 2.03 -0.30 -16.04
N LEU A 415 1.57 0.78 -16.66
CA LEU A 415 2.03 1.25 -17.95
C LEU A 415 2.20 2.77 -17.88
N ASN A 416 3.39 3.27 -18.20
CA ASN A 416 3.65 4.69 -18.33
C ASN A 416 4.27 4.96 -19.71
N LEU A 417 3.59 5.77 -20.51
CA LEU A 417 4.04 6.21 -21.82
C LEU A 417 4.23 7.73 -21.78
N GLU A 418 5.43 8.21 -22.04
CA GLU A 418 5.71 9.64 -22.13
C GLU A 418 6.37 9.96 -23.48
N TYR A 419 5.94 11.06 -24.10
CA TYR A 419 6.62 11.65 -25.24
C TYR A 419 6.90 13.11 -24.95
N VAL A 420 8.15 13.53 -25.12
CA VAL A 420 8.63 14.90 -24.90
C VAL A 420 9.23 15.42 -26.21
N ALA A 421 8.84 16.63 -26.60
CA ALA A 421 9.49 17.37 -27.66
C ALA A 421 10.05 18.66 -27.08
N SER A 422 11.37 18.80 -27.10
CA SER A 422 12.10 19.87 -26.41
C SER A 422 13.08 20.58 -27.33
N HIS A 423 13.34 21.84 -26.99
CA HIS A 423 14.47 22.57 -27.53
C HIS A 423 15.52 22.73 -26.43
N ASP A 424 16.68 22.15 -26.71
CA ASP A 424 17.77 21.98 -25.78
C ASP A 424 18.92 22.91 -26.16
N LYS A 425 19.57 23.49 -25.16
CA LYS A 425 20.80 24.26 -25.36
C LYS A 425 21.85 23.85 -24.36
N ILE A 426 23.07 23.67 -24.84
CA ILE A 426 24.26 23.44 -24.05
C ILE A 426 25.19 24.63 -24.24
N ASN A 427 25.57 25.24 -23.13
CA ASN A 427 26.56 26.30 -23.10
C ASN A 427 27.85 25.77 -22.48
N ASP A 428 28.93 25.93 -23.22
CA ASP A 428 30.28 25.57 -22.80
C ASP A 428 31.12 26.84 -22.71
N GLU A 429 31.26 27.39 -21.50
CA GLU A 429 32.14 28.54 -21.27
C GLU A 429 33.49 28.14 -20.68
N GLN A 430 33.74 26.85 -20.36
CA GLN A 430 34.91 26.46 -19.53
C GLN A 430 35.56 25.10 -19.80
N LEU A 431 35.05 24.22 -20.66
CA LEU A 431 35.70 22.92 -20.90
C LEU A 431 36.87 23.05 -21.90
N GLN A 432 37.99 22.38 -21.59
CA GLN A 432 39.11 22.17 -22.53
C GLN A 432 38.87 20.97 -23.47
N LEU A 433 37.64 20.47 -23.52
CA LEU A 433 37.20 19.39 -24.40
C LEU A 433 36.46 20.05 -25.58
N ASP A 434 36.62 19.56 -26.81
CA ASP A 434 35.91 20.03 -28.01
C ASP A 434 34.39 19.68 -27.94
N ILE A 435 33.70 20.07 -26.88
CA ILE A 435 32.25 19.91 -26.72
C ILE A 435 31.60 21.09 -27.43
N VAL A 436 30.82 20.79 -28.47
CA VAL A 436 30.18 21.82 -29.30
C VAL A 436 29.07 22.48 -28.49
N SER A 437 29.25 23.74 -28.09
CA SER A 437 28.14 24.60 -27.66
C SER A 437 27.11 24.67 -28.77
N GLY A 438 25.85 24.36 -28.47
CA GLY A 438 24.85 24.16 -29.50
C GLY A 438 23.43 24.16 -28.97
N SER A 439 22.49 24.42 -29.86
CA SER A 439 21.07 24.25 -29.60
C SER A 439 20.50 23.21 -30.56
N ASP A 440 19.68 22.30 -30.06
CA ASP A 440 19.07 21.25 -30.86
C ASP A 440 17.60 21.03 -30.48
N THR A 441 16.87 20.34 -31.34
CA THR A 441 15.53 19.85 -31.01
C THR A 441 15.63 18.36 -30.72
N SER A 442 15.19 17.96 -29.53
CA SER A 442 15.17 16.60 -29.06
C SER A 442 13.75 16.05 -29.02
N HIS A 443 13.64 14.78 -29.37
CA HIS A 443 12.41 14.00 -29.24
C HIS A 443 12.71 12.80 -28.35
N GLU A 444 12.02 12.71 -27.22
CA GLU A 444 12.19 11.65 -26.24
C GLU A 444 10.90 10.83 -26.14
N PHE A 445 11.03 9.52 -26.19
CA PHE A 445 9.95 8.56 -25.98
C PHE A 445 10.33 7.62 -24.85
N GLN A 446 9.49 7.53 -23.82
CA GLN A 446 9.64 6.64 -22.69
C GLN A 446 8.45 5.69 -22.61
N ALA A 447 8.73 4.40 -22.40
CA ALA A 447 7.72 3.38 -22.17
C ALA A 447 8.17 2.45 -21.04
N LYS A 448 7.47 2.50 -19.92
CA LYS A 448 7.66 1.60 -18.77
C LYS A 448 6.44 0.72 -18.58
N PHE A 449 6.63 -0.58 -18.50
CA PHE A 449 5.59 -1.57 -18.27
C PHE A 449 6.01 -2.53 -17.15
N ILE A 450 5.11 -2.75 -16.19
CA ILE A 450 5.24 -3.79 -15.17
C ILE A 450 3.93 -4.57 -15.15
N GLY A 451 4.00 -5.89 -15.17
CA GLY A 451 2.82 -6.76 -14.99
C GLY A 451 3.13 -7.88 -14.03
N ALA A 452 2.20 -8.19 -13.12
CA ALA A 452 2.36 -9.28 -12.17
C ALA A 452 1.10 -10.15 -12.08
N VAL A 453 1.31 -11.44 -11.88
CA VAL A 453 0.25 -12.41 -11.61
C VAL A 453 0.73 -13.42 -10.58
N THR A 454 -0.13 -13.73 -9.61
CA THR A 454 0.15 -14.74 -8.59
C THR A 454 -0.87 -15.86 -8.65
N SER A 455 -0.38 -17.09 -8.54
CA SER A 455 -1.19 -18.29 -8.39
C SER A 455 -0.65 -19.09 -7.22
N GLU A 456 -1.47 -19.25 -6.18
CA GLU A 456 -1.08 -19.86 -4.90
C GLU A 456 0.18 -19.23 -4.29
N ARG A 457 1.32 -19.93 -4.36
CA ARG A 457 2.62 -19.50 -3.82
C ARG A 457 3.58 -18.96 -4.89
N HIS A 458 3.13 -18.87 -6.13
CA HIS A 458 3.97 -18.57 -7.28
C HIS A 458 3.59 -17.23 -7.90
N THR A 459 4.53 -16.29 -7.96
CA THR A 459 4.35 -14.99 -8.62
C THR A 459 5.26 -14.92 -9.84
N LEU A 460 4.69 -14.51 -10.97
CA LEU A 460 5.43 -14.16 -12.17
C LEU A 460 5.25 -12.67 -12.46
N MET A 461 6.35 -11.97 -12.69
CA MET A 461 6.39 -10.54 -12.97
C MET A 461 7.19 -10.29 -14.24
N ALA A 462 6.69 -9.42 -15.12
CA ALA A 462 7.41 -8.90 -16.26
C ALA A 462 7.65 -7.40 -16.06
N ASN A 463 8.85 -6.94 -16.38
CA ASN A 463 9.22 -5.52 -16.39
C ASN A 463 9.79 -5.16 -17.78
N THR A 464 9.51 -3.97 -18.26
CA THR A 464 10.07 -3.43 -19.52
C THR A 464 10.24 -1.94 -19.37
N ASP A 465 11.40 -1.43 -19.77
CA ASP A 465 11.77 -0.02 -19.68
C ASP A 465 12.53 0.38 -20.94
N ILE A 466 11.91 1.23 -21.76
CA ILE A 466 12.43 1.70 -23.04
C ILE A 466 12.47 3.23 -22.99
N GLU A 467 13.64 3.80 -23.23
CA GLU A 467 13.84 5.25 -23.30
C GLU A 467 14.65 5.58 -24.55
N LEU A 468 14.04 6.28 -25.50
CA LEU A 468 14.62 6.61 -26.80
C LEU A 468 14.70 8.12 -26.95
N VAL A 469 15.87 8.63 -27.34
CA VAL A 469 16.12 10.05 -27.58
C VAL A 469 16.68 10.21 -29.00
N SER A 470 16.02 11.04 -29.79
CA SER A 470 16.49 11.43 -31.12
C SER A 470 16.81 12.93 -31.16
N ASN A 471 18.02 13.27 -31.61
CA ASN A 471 18.50 14.64 -31.82
C ASN A 471 19.52 14.65 -32.97
N LYS A 472 19.81 15.81 -33.59
CA LYS A 472 20.59 15.88 -34.83
C LYS A 472 22.07 16.20 -34.63
N ASN A 473 22.40 17.00 -33.63
CA ASN A 473 23.71 17.66 -33.50
C ASN A 473 24.32 17.53 -32.10
N GLN A 474 23.67 16.82 -31.19
CA GLN A 474 24.08 16.79 -29.78
C GLN A 474 24.68 15.44 -29.41
N THR A 475 26.01 15.44 -29.19
CA THR A 475 26.81 14.25 -28.84
C THR A 475 26.88 13.96 -27.35
N VAL A 476 26.51 14.92 -26.49
CA VAL A 476 26.49 14.75 -25.03
C VAL A 476 25.05 14.75 -24.52
N PRO A 477 24.57 13.68 -23.86
CA PRO A 477 23.20 13.62 -23.37
C PRO A 477 22.99 14.60 -22.21
N ILE A 478 21.90 15.37 -22.27
CA ILE A 478 21.44 16.24 -21.16
C ILE A 478 20.86 15.41 -20.02
N ASP A 479 20.21 14.30 -20.34
CA ASP A 479 19.71 13.33 -19.38
C ASP A 479 20.15 11.92 -19.82
N PRO A 480 21.40 11.52 -19.50
CA PRO A 480 21.87 10.18 -19.79
C PRO A 480 20.94 9.11 -19.20
N LYS A 481 20.79 7.98 -19.88
CA LYS A 481 20.02 6.82 -19.43
C LYS A 481 20.97 5.80 -18.84
N GLU A 482 20.53 5.13 -17.77
CA GLU A 482 21.39 4.22 -17.00
C GLU A 482 20.74 2.85 -16.82
N ILE A 483 21.60 1.84 -16.78
CA ILE A 483 21.26 0.45 -16.44
C ILE A 483 22.33 -0.11 -15.50
N GLY A 484 21.93 -1.00 -14.61
CA GLY A 484 22.76 -1.57 -13.54
C GLY A 484 22.01 -1.64 -12.21
N GLY A 485 22.43 -2.57 -11.35
CA GLY A 485 21.82 -2.86 -10.06
C GLY A 485 20.88 -4.07 -10.10
N PHE A 486 20.28 -4.38 -8.95
CA PHE A 486 19.39 -5.53 -8.80
C PHE A 486 18.12 -5.42 -9.66
N LEU A 487 17.80 -6.48 -10.42
CA LEU A 487 16.67 -6.54 -11.37
C LEU A 487 16.71 -5.47 -12.46
N ASN A 488 17.88 -4.89 -12.71
CA ASN A 488 18.12 -3.86 -13.71
C ASN A 488 19.47 -4.10 -14.41
N LEU A 489 19.64 -5.31 -14.98
CA LEU A 489 20.91 -5.89 -15.45
C LEU A 489 21.80 -6.38 -14.30
N SER A 490 21.26 -7.32 -13.53
CA SER A 490 21.89 -7.93 -12.36
C SER A 490 23.29 -8.50 -12.68
N GLY A 491 24.28 -8.14 -11.86
CA GLY A 491 25.70 -8.41 -12.09
C GLY A 491 26.49 -7.17 -12.51
N VAL A 492 25.81 -6.08 -12.88
CA VAL A 492 26.39 -4.77 -13.18
C VAL A 492 26.13 -3.81 -12.01
N PRO A 493 27.12 -3.01 -11.56
CA PRO A 493 26.93 -2.02 -10.50
C PRO A 493 25.85 -1.00 -10.84
N ARG A 494 25.20 -0.45 -9.82
CA ARG A 494 24.13 0.53 -10.01
C ARG A 494 24.66 1.83 -10.66
N ASN A 495 23.88 2.43 -11.56
CA ASN A 495 24.20 3.68 -12.27
C ASN A 495 25.55 3.66 -13.02
N SER A 496 26.00 2.47 -13.47
CA SER A 496 27.33 2.29 -14.05
C SER A 496 27.35 2.26 -15.58
N LEU A 497 26.37 1.60 -16.22
CA LEU A 497 26.29 1.54 -17.67
C LEU A 497 25.36 2.64 -18.19
N VAL A 498 25.93 3.63 -18.88
CA VAL A 498 25.26 4.88 -19.24
C VAL A 498 25.29 5.13 -20.76
N GLY A 499 24.18 5.59 -21.33
CA GLY A 499 24.06 5.94 -22.75
C GLY A 499 22.96 6.97 -23.02
N GLN A 500 22.74 7.33 -24.28
CA GLN A 500 21.66 8.26 -24.66
C GLN A 500 20.28 7.60 -24.72
N ASN A 501 20.24 6.32 -25.05
CA ASN A 501 19.05 5.50 -25.17
C ASN A 501 19.17 4.27 -24.27
N LYS A 502 18.04 3.68 -23.88
CA LYS A 502 17.94 2.48 -23.05
C LYS A 502 16.83 1.56 -23.56
N ALA A 503 17.09 0.26 -23.51
CA ALA A 503 16.07 -0.76 -23.66
C ALA A 503 16.38 -1.88 -22.66
N PHE A 504 15.41 -2.20 -21.82
CA PHE A 504 15.53 -3.21 -20.80
C PHE A 504 14.23 -3.99 -20.66
N THR A 505 14.33 -5.29 -20.45
CA THR A 505 13.20 -6.14 -20.07
C THR A 505 13.66 -7.22 -19.11
N SER A 506 12.79 -7.61 -18.19
CA SER A 506 13.05 -8.72 -17.29
C SER A 506 11.82 -9.54 -17.01
N LEU A 507 12.04 -10.83 -16.75
CA LEU A 507 11.06 -11.78 -16.25
C LEU A 507 11.54 -12.27 -14.89
N VAL A 508 10.73 -12.03 -13.87
CA VAL A 508 11.05 -12.33 -12.47
C VAL A 508 10.06 -13.35 -11.94
N TYR A 509 10.57 -14.45 -11.42
CA TYR A 509 9.80 -15.48 -10.75
C TYR A 509 10.06 -15.41 -9.24
N ARG A 510 9.01 -15.41 -8.43
CA ARG A 510 9.09 -15.47 -6.97
C ARG A 510 8.22 -16.60 -6.43
N TYR A 511 8.76 -17.33 -5.45
CA TYR A 511 8.08 -18.38 -4.71
C TYR A 511 7.99 -18.01 -3.22
N ARG A 512 6.76 -17.97 -2.69
CA ARG A 512 6.49 -17.82 -1.26
C ARG A 512 6.80 -19.14 -0.56
N TRP A 513 7.97 -19.21 0.07
CA TRP A 513 8.48 -20.44 0.66
C TRP A 513 7.75 -20.79 1.96
N PHE A 514 7.75 -19.87 2.92
CA PHE A 514 7.05 -20.00 4.20
C PHE A 514 6.71 -18.62 4.75
N ASP A 515 5.76 -18.56 5.69
CA ASP A 515 5.44 -17.36 6.43
C ASP A 515 6.24 -17.34 7.73
N ASN A 516 6.84 -16.20 8.05
CA ASN A 516 7.59 -16.01 9.29
C ASN A 516 6.98 -14.90 10.12
N ASP A 517 6.89 -15.14 11.42
CA ASP A 517 6.59 -14.12 12.41
C ASP A 517 7.91 -13.57 12.99
N PHE A 518 8.19 -12.29 12.72
CA PHE A 518 9.37 -11.58 13.24
C PHE A 518 9.09 -10.94 14.61
N GLY A 519 7.93 -11.21 15.21
CA GLY A 519 7.47 -10.72 16.51
C GLY A 519 6.79 -9.34 16.43
N LEU A 520 7.30 -8.42 15.61
CA LEU A 520 6.68 -7.11 15.37
C LEU A 520 5.80 -7.07 14.11
N PHE A 521 6.05 -7.97 13.17
CA PHE A 521 5.31 -8.09 11.92
C PHE A 521 5.44 -9.52 11.38
N THR A 522 4.46 -9.94 10.59
CA THR A 522 4.51 -11.18 9.84
C THR A 522 4.85 -10.89 8.39
N SER A 523 5.74 -11.67 7.80
CA SER A 523 6.09 -11.54 6.40
C SER A 523 6.48 -12.88 5.78
N PRO A 524 6.02 -13.17 4.55
CA PRO A 524 6.50 -14.32 3.79
C PRO A 524 7.98 -14.18 3.44
N PHE A 525 8.68 -15.31 3.51
CA PHE A 525 10.03 -15.45 2.98
C PHE A 525 9.95 -15.91 1.51
N TYR A 526 10.58 -15.14 0.63
CA TYR A 526 10.57 -15.36 -0.81
C TYR A 526 11.89 -15.93 -1.28
N LEU A 527 11.80 -16.89 -2.21
CA LEU A 527 12.90 -17.29 -3.09
C LEU A 527 12.56 -16.84 -4.51
N GLY A 528 13.50 -16.30 -5.26
CA GLY A 528 13.23 -15.87 -6.62
C GLY A 528 14.41 -15.95 -7.56
N ALA A 529 14.11 -15.79 -8.83
CA ALA A 529 15.08 -15.74 -9.90
C ALA A 529 14.62 -14.77 -10.99
N SER A 530 15.57 -14.18 -11.71
CA SER A 530 15.30 -13.29 -12.84
C SER A 530 16.01 -13.74 -14.11
N LEU A 531 15.38 -13.48 -15.24
CA LEU A 531 16.00 -13.44 -16.56
C LEU A 531 15.87 -12.00 -17.08
N GLU A 532 16.98 -11.42 -17.48
CA GLU A 532 17.10 -9.99 -17.78
C GLU A 532 17.78 -9.83 -19.14
N TYR A 533 17.31 -8.86 -19.93
CA TYR A 533 17.88 -8.53 -21.23
C TYR A 533 17.79 -7.03 -21.46
N GLY A 534 18.92 -6.38 -21.68
CA GLY A 534 18.93 -4.95 -21.97
C GLY A 534 20.30 -4.32 -22.03
N GLY A 535 20.31 -3.04 -22.33
CA GLY A 535 21.51 -2.24 -22.48
C GLY A 535 21.19 -0.78 -22.82
N VAL A 536 22.26 -0.03 -23.06
CA VAL A 536 22.21 1.39 -23.42
C VAL A 536 23.04 1.64 -24.67
N TRP A 537 22.71 2.68 -25.43
CA TRP A 537 23.46 3.06 -26.62
C TRP A 537 23.35 4.55 -26.89
N SER A 538 24.35 5.11 -27.58
CA SER A 538 24.38 6.54 -27.93
C SER A 538 24.46 6.82 -29.42
N ASP A 539 24.82 5.82 -30.23
CA ASP A 539 24.83 5.95 -31.69
C ASP A 539 23.39 5.85 -32.25
N GLN A 540 22.95 6.89 -32.97
CA GLN A 540 21.60 6.98 -33.52
C GLN A 540 21.44 6.25 -34.86
N ASP A 541 22.53 5.85 -35.50
CA ASP A 541 22.51 5.16 -36.79
C ASP A 541 22.45 3.63 -36.66
N LEU A 542 22.54 3.10 -35.43
CA LEU A 542 22.48 1.65 -35.17
C LEU A 542 21.15 1.03 -35.58
N HIS A 543 21.23 -0.13 -36.26
CA HIS A 543 20.06 -0.97 -36.50
C HIS A 543 19.69 -1.80 -35.26
N LEU A 544 18.44 -2.27 -35.19
CA LEU A 544 17.91 -3.01 -34.04
C LEU A 544 18.72 -4.28 -33.69
N ASP A 545 19.34 -4.90 -34.69
CA ASP A 545 20.19 -6.09 -34.56
C ASP A 545 21.63 -5.79 -34.14
N GLU A 546 22.04 -4.52 -34.16
CA GLU A 546 23.37 -4.04 -33.76
C GLU A 546 23.38 -3.42 -32.36
N LEU A 547 22.22 -3.35 -31.69
CA LEU A 547 22.11 -2.76 -30.37
C LEU A 547 22.92 -3.57 -29.33
N PRO A 548 23.76 -2.92 -28.50
CA PRO A 548 24.57 -3.57 -27.46
C PRO A 548 23.69 -3.95 -26.25
N LEU A 549 22.89 -4.99 -26.43
CA LEU A 549 22.00 -5.54 -25.41
C LEU A 549 22.61 -6.81 -24.82
N TYR A 550 22.50 -6.95 -23.51
CA TYR A 550 23.15 -8.02 -22.77
C TYR A 550 22.15 -8.87 -22.02
N VAL A 551 22.41 -10.17 -21.96
CA VAL A 551 21.67 -11.11 -21.10
C VAL A 551 22.27 -11.12 -19.70
N ALA A 552 21.40 -11.04 -18.70
CA ALA A 552 21.75 -11.21 -17.30
C ALA A 552 20.69 -12.05 -16.58
N GLY A 553 21.00 -12.46 -15.36
CA GLY A 553 20.05 -13.12 -14.49
C GLY A 553 20.50 -13.06 -13.05
N SER A 554 19.56 -13.27 -12.13
CA SER A 554 19.85 -13.33 -10.71
C SER A 554 19.10 -14.45 -10.01
N VAL A 555 19.62 -14.84 -8.85
CA VAL A 555 18.89 -15.61 -7.85
C VAL A 555 18.88 -14.80 -6.57
N PHE A 556 17.73 -14.74 -5.91
CA PHE A 556 17.55 -13.89 -4.74
C PHE A 556 16.64 -14.51 -3.70
N THR A 557 16.76 -13.98 -2.50
CA THR A 557 15.92 -14.33 -1.36
C THR A 557 15.61 -13.09 -0.56
N GLY A 558 14.44 -13.03 0.09
CA GLY A 558 14.12 -11.86 0.90
C GLY A 558 12.73 -11.86 1.48
N ILE A 559 12.38 -10.74 2.10
CA ILE A 559 11.10 -10.51 2.76
C ILE A 559 10.54 -9.15 2.39
N ASP A 560 9.23 -8.99 2.54
CA ASP A 560 8.60 -7.67 2.50
C ASP A 560 8.46 -7.14 3.93
N SER A 561 9.23 -6.11 4.29
CA SER A 561 9.23 -5.56 5.65
C SER A 561 8.41 -4.27 5.72
N PRO A 562 8.07 -3.78 6.92
CA PRO A 562 7.44 -2.46 7.07
C PRO A 562 8.24 -1.28 6.50
N LEU A 563 9.55 -1.46 6.27
CA LEU A 563 10.43 -0.47 5.64
C LEU A 563 10.55 -0.65 4.12
N GLY A 564 9.87 -1.66 3.55
CA GLY A 564 10.00 -2.12 2.17
C GLY A 564 10.77 -3.43 2.06
N PRO A 565 11.12 -3.86 0.83
CA PRO A 565 11.78 -5.14 0.58
C PRO A 565 13.15 -5.22 1.25
N ILE A 566 13.47 -6.38 1.83
CA ILE A 566 14.83 -6.71 2.28
C ILE A 566 15.28 -7.93 1.48
N MET A 567 16.25 -7.74 0.59
CA MET A 567 16.63 -8.74 -0.41
C MET A 567 18.13 -8.98 -0.39
N LEU A 568 18.52 -10.25 -0.49
CA LEU A 568 19.88 -10.67 -0.80
C LEU A 568 19.86 -11.36 -2.16
N SER A 569 20.71 -10.93 -3.08
CA SER A 569 20.74 -11.43 -4.45
C SER A 569 22.16 -11.75 -4.91
N TYR A 570 22.29 -12.68 -5.84
CA TYR A 570 23.48 -12.88 -6.66
C TYR A 570 23.10 -12.72 -8.13
N GLY A 571 23.70 -11.74 -8.80
CA GLY A 571 23.51 -11.43 -10.21
C GLY A 571 24.69 -11.86 -11.08
N HIS A 572 24.42 -12.23 -12.32
CA HIS A 572 25.43 -12.62 -13.30
C HIS A 572 25.03 -12.22 -14.73
N THR A 573 25.98 -11.70 -15.50
CA THR A 573 25.81 -11.38 -16.93
C THR A 573 26.45 -12.43 -17.82
N GLU A 574 26.04 -12.48 -19.09
CA GLU A 574 26.61 -13.42 -20.08
C GLU A 574 28.10 -13.23 -20.35
N GLN A 575 28.65 -12.04 -20.06
CA GLN A 575 30.07 -11.72 -20.24
C GLN A 575 30.90 -11.96 -18.97
N GLY A 576 30.31 -12.53 -17.92
CA GLY A 576 31.03 -12.97 -16.74
C GLY A 576 31.05 -11.97 -15.58
N TYR A 577 30.40 -10.81 -15.70
CA TYR A 577 30.25 -9.87 -14.59
C TYR A 577 29.29 -10.45 -13.55
N ASN A 578 29.60 -10.25 -12.28
CA ASN A 578 28.81 -10.79 -11.18
C ASN A 578 28.87 -9.86 -9.98
N SER A 579 27.79 -9.85 -9.19
CA SER A 579 27.73 -9.07 -7.96
C SER A 579 26.77 -9.70 -6.97
N VAL A 580 27.03 -9.50 -5.68
CA VAL A 580 26.12 -9.83 -4.59
C VAL A 580 25.44 -8.55 -4.16
N TYR A 581 24.12 -8.52 -4.13
CA TYR A 581 23.38 -7.31 -3.73
C TYR A 581 22.70 -7.50 -2.38
N LEU A 582 22.80 -6.50 -1.52
CA LEU A 582 21.97 -6.31 -0.34
C LEU A 582 21.06 -5.10 -0.56
N ILE A 583 19.76 -5.31 -0.62
CA ILE A 583 18.75 -4.26 -0.81
C ILE A 583 17.90 -4.15 0.45
N LEU A 584 17.73 -2.93 0.96
CA LEU A 584 16.79 -2.59 2.04
C LEU A 584 15.93 -1.40 1.63
N GLY A 585 14.62 -1.58 1.62
CA GLY A 585 13.64 -0.53 1.39
C GLY A 585 13.52 -0.11 -0.08
N THR A 586 13.13 1.15 -0.32
CA THR A 586 12.78 1.67 -1.66
C THR A 586 13.21 3.13 -1.82
N THR A 587 13.36 3.61 -3.05
CA THR A 587 13.65 5.04 -3.40
C THR A 587 12.39 5.73 -3.97
N PHE A 588 12.40 7.05 -4.18
CA PHE A 588 11.36 7.76 -4.95
C PHE A 588 11.44 7.51 -6.47
N LYS A 589 12.61 7.12 -6.99
CA LYS A 589 12.85 6.87 -8.42
C LYS A 589 12.22 5.58 -8.94
#